data_AF-A0A101HXY5-F1
#
_entry.id   AF-A0A101HXY5-F1
#
_cell.length_a   1.000
_cell.length_b   1.000
_cell.length_c   1.000
_cell.angle_alpha   90.00
_cell.angle_beta   90.00
_cell.angle_gamma   90.00
#
_symmetry.space_group_name_H-M   'P 1'
#
loop_
_entity.id
_entity.type
_entity.pdbx_description
1 polymer ?
#
loop_
_entity_poly.entity_id
_entity_poly.type
_entity_poly.pdbx_seq_one_letter_code
_entity_poly.pdbx_strand_id
1 'polypeptide(L)'
;MSGYLEGIIILICINSIAAMGVSLLTGFTGIFTLGHAGYMAIGAYTAAILTVRHHVPWLVAVLAAGTLAMVIAYLIGVPTLKLMGDYFAIASIGLG
;
A
#
# COMPACT_ATOMS: atom_id res chain seq x y z
N MET A 1 -9.37 -15.56 -23.92
CA MET A 1 -8.33 -14.58 -24.34
C MET A 1 -8.57 -13.18 -23.77
N SER A 2 -9.80 -12.75 -23.48
CA SER A 2 -10.09 -11.46 -22.81
C SER A 2 -9.59 -11.40 -21.36
N GLY A 3 -9.81 -12.45 -20.55
CA GLY A 3 -9.41 -12.45 -19.13
C GLY A 3 -7.90 -12.37 -18.85
N TYR A 4 -7.06 -12.80 -19.82
CA TYR A 4 -5.61 -12.65 -19.69
C TYR A 4 -5.17 -11.19 -19.84
N LEU A 5 -5.74 -10.48 -20.82
CA LEU A 5 -5.46 -9.06 -21.04
C LEU A 5 -5.96 -8.22 -19.87
N GLU A 6 -7.14 -8.54 -19.34
CA GLU A 6 -7.73 -7.86 -18.19
C GLU A 6 -6.86 -8.00 -16.94
N GLY A 7 -6.35 -9.22 -16.67
CA GLY A 7 -5.41 -9.46 -15.56
C GLY A 7 -4.10 -8.70 -15.71
N ILE A 8 -3.54 -8.62 -16.92
CA ILE A 8 -2.34 -7.82 -17.19
C ILE A 8 -2.60 -6.34 -16.91
N ILE A 9 -3.71 -5.79 -17.39
CA ILE A 9 -4.04 -4.38 -17.19
C ILE A 9 -4.17 -4.07 -15.70
N ILE A 10 -4.87 -4.91 -14.93
CA ILE A 10 -4.99 -4.76 -13.48
C ILE A 10 -3.61 -4.78 -12.81
N LEU A 11 -2.76 -5.72 -13.19
CA LEU A 11 -1.40 -5.84 -12.63
C LEU A 11 -0.54 -4.61 -12.97
N ILE A 12 -0.66 -4.08 -14.19
CA ILE A 12 0.01 -2.83 -14.59
C ILE A 12 -0.46 -1.69 -13.69
N CYS A 13 -1.77 -1.50 -13.52
CA CYS A 13 -2.30 -0.44 -12.66
C CYS A 13 -1.79 -0.55 -11.22
N ILE A 14 -1.82 -1.74 -10.63
CA ILE A 14 -1.33 -1.98 -9.26
C ILE A 14 0.16 -1.64 -9.15
N ASN A 15 0.99 -2.15 -10.08
CA ASN A 15 2.43 -1.90 -10.06
C ASN A 15 2.78 -0.43 -10.35
N SER A 16 2.03 0.26 -11.20
CA SER A 16 2.20 1.70 -11.42
C SER A 16 1.97 2.50 -10.15
N ILE A 17 0.90 2.19 -9.40
CA ILE A 17 0.63 2.82 -8.10
C ILE A 17 1.76 2.51 -7.10
N ALA A 18 2.21 1.26 -7.05
CA ALA A 18 3.32 0.83 -6.19
C ALA A 18 4.61 1.61 -6.50
N ALA A 19 4.98 1.68 -7.79
CA ALA A 19 6.18 2.35 -8.26
C ALA A 19 6.12 3.85 -7.96
N MET A 20 4.99 4.50 -8.25
CA MET A 20 4.79 5.91 -7.94
C MET A 20 4.93 6.20 -6.44
N GLY A 21 4.37 5.36 -5.58
CA GLY A 21 4.47 5.52 -4.12
C GLY A 21 5.92 5.44 -3.62
N VAL A 22 6.68 4.44 -4.08
CA VAL A 22 8.10 4.31 -3.74
C VAL A 22 8.94 5.45 -4.34
N SER A 23 8.66 5.86 -5.58
CA SER A 23 9.34 6.99 -6.23
C SER A 23 9.07 8.31 -5.53
N LEU A 24 7.86 8.54 -5.03
CA LEU A 24 7.53 9.70 -4.21
C LEU A 24 8.37 9.70 -2.92
N LEU A 25 8.40 8.59 -2.19
CA LEU A 25 9.13 8.55 -0.92
C LEU A 25 10.64 8.69 -1.14
N THR A 26 11.20 7.88 -2.04
CA THR A 26 12.63 7.87 -2.32
C THR A 26 13.09 9.18 -2.97
N GLY A 27 12.29 9.73 -3.89
CA GLY A 27 12.63 10.94 -4.64
C GLY A 27 12.52 12.23 -3.81
N PHE A 28 11.50 12.37 -2.96
CA PHE A 28 11.30 13.59 -2.18
C PHE A 28 11.96 13.58 -0.80
N THR A 29 12.05 12.41 -0.14
CA THR A 29 12.64 12.32 1.20
C THR A 29 14.06 11.76 1.21
N GLY A 30 14.51 11.15 0.11
CA GLY A 30 15.81 10.46 0.03
C GLY A 30 15.86 9.14 0.82
N ILE A 31 14.74 8.72 1.43
CA ILE A 31 14.64 7.52 2.25
C ILE A 31 14.05 6.38 1.41
N PHE A 32 14.77 5.26 1.33
CA PHE A 32 14.29 4.06 0.67
C PHE A 32 13.46 3.19 1.63
N THR A 33 12.24 2.83 1.23
CA THR A 33 11.35 1.94 2.00
C THR A 33 11.06 0.67 1.23
N LEU A 34 11.11 -0.48 1.91
CA LEU A 34 10.72 -1.79 1.37
C LEU A 34 9.37 -2.27 1.91
N GLY A 35 8.85 -1.65 2.97
CA GLY A 35 7.57 -2.02 3.60
C GLY A 35 6.32 -1.61 2.83
N HIS A 36 6.45 -1.13 1.59
CA HIS A 36 5.32 -0.65 0.78
C HIS A 36 4.31 -1.77 0.45
N ALA A 37 4.80 -3.01 0.30
CA ALA A 37 3.95 -4.18 0.06
C ALA A 37 2.98 -4.45 1.22
N GLY A 38 3.44 -4.31 2.47
CA GLY A 38 2.61 -4.51 3.66
C GLY A 38 1.45 -3.53 3.75
N TYR A 39 1.70 -2.23 3.54
CA TYR A 39 0.62 -1.22 3.52
C TYR A 39 -0.35 -1.42 2.36
N MET A 40 0.14 -1.84 1.20
CA MET A 40 -0.70 -2.17 0.05
C MET A 40 -1.59 -3.39 0.35
N ALA A 41 -1.06 -4.43 1.00
CA ALA A 41 -1.81 -5.62 1.40
C ALA A 41 -2.92 -5.29 2.40
N ILE A 42 -2.66 -4.43 3.39
CA ILE A 42 -3.66 -3.99 4.37
C ILE A 42 -4.85 -3.30 3.68
N GLY A 43 -4.57 -2.39 2.75
CA GLY A 43 -5.62 -1.72 1.96
C GLY A 43 -6.40 -2.71 1.08
N ALA A 44 -5.70 -3.57 0.35
CA ALA A 44 -6.33 -4.56 -0.53
C ALA A 44 -7.24 -5.54 0.24
N TYR A 45 -6.77 -6.09 1.36
CA TYR A 45 -7.55 -6.99 2.20
C TYR A 45 -8.76 -6.31 2.82
N THR A 46 -8.61 -5.06 3.29
CA THR A 46 -9.73 -4.31 3.86
C THR A 46 -10.81 -4.06 2.81
N ALA A 47 -10.43 -3.62 1.60
CA ALA A 47 -11.36 -3.43 0.50
C ALA A 47 -12.05 -4.75 0.09
N ALA A 48 -11.29 -5.85 0.03
CA ALA A 48 -11.83 -7.17 -0.29
C ALA A 48 -12.85 -7.63 0.77
N ILE A 49 -12.56 -7.48 2.06
CA ILE A 49 -13.46 -7.89 3.15
C ILE A 49 -14.75 -7.06 3.12
N LEU A 50 -14.66 -5.74 2.95
CA LEU A 50 -15.86 -4.88 2.89
C LEU A 50 -16.74 -5.20 1.69
N THR A 51 -16.13 -5.46 0.54
CA THR A 51 -16.88 -5.74 -0.69
C THR A 51 -17.48 -7.14 -0.68
N VAL A 52 -16.74 -8.15 -0.22
CA VAL A 52 -17.16 -9.57 -0.25
C VAL A 52 -18.09 -9.93 0.91
N ARG A 53 -17.79 -9.47 2.14
CA ARG A 53 -18.59 -9.86 3.33
C ARG A 53 -19.72 -8.89 3.61
N HIS A 54 -19.47 -7.60 3.49
CA HIS A 54 -20.44 -6.57 3.87
C HIS A 54 -21.24 -6.00 2.69
N HIS A 55 -20.97 -6.44 1.45
CA HIS A 55 -21.64 -5.98 0.23
C HIS A 55 -21.70 -4.45 0.10
N VAL A 56 -20.71 -3.76 0.67
CA VAL A 56 -20.61 -2.30 0.63
C VAL A 56 -20.29 -1.90 -0.82
N PRO A 57 -20.89 -0.80 -1.34
CA PRO A 57 -20.56 -0.31 -2.67
C PRO A 57 -19.05 -0.09 -2.80
N TRP A 58 -18.49 -0.56 -3.93
CA TRP A 58 -17.05 -0.58 -4.22
C TRP A 58 -16.35 0.76 -3.89
N LEU A 59 -16.97 1.89 -4.25
CA LEU A 59 -16.37 3.20 -4.04
C LEU A 59 -16.20 3.53 -2.55
N VAL A 60 -17.20 3.19 -1.72
CA VAL A 60 -17.14 3.38 -0.28
C VAL A 60 -16.16 2.39 0.35
N ALA A 61 -16.11 1.15 -0.14
CA ALA A 61 -15.15 0.15 0.32
C ALA A 61 -13.69 0.58 0.05
N VAL A 62 -13.40 1.15 -1.11
CA VAL A 62 -12.06 1.65 -1.47
C VAL A 62 -11.67 2.85 -0.61
N LEU A 63 -12.58 3.80 -0.39
CA LEU A 63 -12.32 4.96 0.48
C LEU A 63 -12.12 4.54 1.94
N ALA A 64 -12.95 3.63 2.46
CA ALA A 64 -12.79 3.08 3.80
C ALA A 64 -11.48 2.30 3.96
N ALA A 65 -11.11 1.50 2.95
CA ALA A 65 -9.84 0.78 2.95
C ALA A 65 -8.63 1.73 2.88
N GLY A 66 -8.70 2.76 2.04
CA GLY A 66 -7.65 3.78 1.93
C GLY A 66 -7.45 4.58 3.21
N THR A 67 -8.55 4.97 3.87
CA THR A 67 -8.49 5.67 5.17
C THR A 67 -7.94 4.77 6.27
N LEU A 68 -8.35 3.50 6.33
CA LEU A 68 -7.79 2.55 7.30
C LEU A 68 -6.30 2.30 7.07
N ALA A 69 -5.89 2.07 5.83
CA ALA A 69 -4.49 1.91 5.45
C ALA A 69 -3.66 3.16 5.79
N MET A 70 -4.21 4.36 5.56
CA MET A 70 -3.58 5.62 5.96
C MET A 70 -3.37 5.70 7.47
N VAL A 71 -4.39 5.37 8.27
CA VAL A 71 -4.30 5.42 9.75
C VAL A 71 -3.24 4.45 10.25
N ILE A 72 -3.22 3.22 9.74
CA ILE A 72 -2.22 2.22 10.13
C ILE A 72 -0.82 2.64 9.68
N ALA A 73 -0.67 3.09 8.43
CA ALA A 73 0.60 3.60 7.91
C ALA A 73 1.10 4.82 8.68
N TYR A 74 0.22 5.70 9.16
CA TYR A 74 0.59 6.82 10.01
C TYR A 74 1.07 6.34 11.39
N LEU A 75 0.31 5.46 12.04
CA LEU A 75 0.62 4.96 13.38
C LEU A 75 1.96 4.23 13.42
N ILE A 76 2.29 3.49 12.36
CA ILE A 76 3.55 2.75 12.20
C ILE A 76 4.65 3.62 11.59
N GLY A 77 4.31 4.59 10.74
CA GLY A 77 5.22 5.55 10.12
C GLY A 77 5.88 6.48 11.13
N VAL A 78 5.13 6.96 12.12
CA VAL A 78 5.65 7.85 13.17
C VAL A 78 6.84 7.24 13.96
N PRO A 79 6.80 5.99 14.44
CA PRO A 79 7.96 5.39 15.10
C PRO A 79 9.07 5.02 14.10
N THR A 80 8.75 4.57 12.89
CA THR A 80 9.78 4.20 11.90
C THR A 80 10.57 5.41 11.42
N LEU A 81 9.93 6.56 11.20
CA LEU A 81 10.60 7.83 10.81
C LEU A 81 11.61 8.35 11.85
N LYS A 82 11.56 7.86 13.09
CA LYS A 82 12.58 8.19 14.11
C LYS A 82 13.88 7.43 13.93
N LEU A 83 13.92 6.39 13.09
CA LEU A 83 15.15 5.70 12.72
C LEU A 83 15.80 6.44 11.54
N MET A 84 17.05 6.87 11.73
CA MET A 84 17.85 7.50 10.67
C MET A 84 18.75 6.48 9.97
N GLY A 85 18.91 6.66 8.65
CA GLY A 85 19.80 5.84 7.81
C GLY A 85 19.21 4.48 7.42
N ASP A 86 20.09 3.50 7.20
CA ASP A 86 19.74 2.15 6.69
C ASP A 86 18.81 1.37 7.62
N TYR A 87 18.74 1.75 8.89
CA TYR A 87 17.84 1.14 9.87
C TYR A 87 16.36 1.30 9.52
N PHE A 88 15.99 2.37 8.80
CA PHE A 88 14.61 2.56 8.33
C PHE A 88 14.21 1.49 7.30
N ALA A 89 15.11 1.23 6.33
CA ALA A 89 14.87 0.22 5.31
C ALA A 89 14.74 -1.18 5.94
N ILE A 90 15.62 -1.52 6.87
CA ILE A 90 15.60 -2.82 7.59
C ILE A 90 14.32 -2.96 8.42
N ALA A 91 13.93 -1.93 9.18
CA ALA A 91 12.70 -1.95 9.97
C ALA A 91 11.45 -2.11 9.08
N SER A 92 11.47 -1.53 7.88
CA SER A 92 10.36 -1.63 6.93
C SER A 92 10.20 -3.02 6.31
N ILE A 93 11.26 -3.83 6.21
CA ILE A 93 11.17 -5.22 5.73
C ILE A 93 10.34 -6.08 6.69
N GLY A 94 10.46 -5.88 8.00
CA GLY A 94 9.64 -6.61 8.98
C GLY A 94 8.15 -6.24 8.95
N LEU A 95 7.80 -5.16 8.26
CA LEU A 95 6.44 -4.65 8.07
C LEU A 95 5.84 -5.02 6.71
N GLY A 96 6.68 -5.39 5.75
CA GLY A 96 6.33 -5.64 4.35
C GLY A 96 5.91 -7.07 4.08
#